data_AF-A0A7J9CPH7-F1
#
_entry.id   AF-A0A7J9CPH7-F1
#
_cell.length_a   1.000
_cell.length_b   1.000
_cell.length_c   1.000
_cell.angle_alpha   90.00
_cell.angle_beta   90.00
_cell.angle_gamma   90.00
#
_symmetry.space_group_name_H-M   'P 1'
#
loop_
_entity.id
_entity.type
_entity.pdbx_description
1 polymer ?
#
loop_
_entity_poly.entity_id
_entity_poly.type
_entity_poly.pdbx_seq_one_letter_code
_entity_poly.pdbx_strand_id
1 'polypeptide(L)' 'KAVVNAPPGLIIQVQPSVLSFKSIGQKLTFIVTVGAEIGNSMISGSLIWDDGVNQVRSPIVAYASLVE' A
#
# COMPACT_ATOMS: atom_id res chain seq x y z
N LYS A 1 6.90 8.67 6.07
CA LYS A 1 7.54 7.79 5.06
C LYS A 1 6.62 6.61 4.79
N ALA A 2 6.67 6.03 3.59
CA ALA A 2 5.94 4.82 3.27
C ALA A 2 6.62 3.60 3.88
N VAL A 3 5.85 2.76 4.58
CA VAL A 3 6.22 1.44 5.06
C VAL A 3 5.28 0.44 4.41
N VAL A 4 5.85 -0.56 3.73
CA VAL A 4 5.10 -1.59 3.03
C VAL A 4 5.24 -2.91 3.78
N ASN A 5 4.11 -3.48 4.15
CA ASN A 5 4.03 -4.85 4.66
C ASN A 5 3.38 -5.71 3.58
N ALA A 6 4.16 -6.58 2.95
CA ALA A 6 3.67 -7.48 1.91
C ALA A 6 4.29 -8.88 2.09
N PRO A 7 3.49 -9.95 2.11
CA PRO A 7 4.00 -11.32 2.06
C PRO A 7 4.59 -11.65 0.67
N PRO A 8 5.38 -12.73 0.54
CA PRO A 8 5.84 -13.23 -0.76
C PRO A 8 4.67 -13.44 -1.72
N GLY A 9 4.84 -13.05 -2.99
CA GLY A 9 3.78 -13.08 -4.01
C GLY A 9 2.95 -11.79 -4.09
N LEU A 10 3.12 -10.84 -3.15
CA LEU A 10 2.54 -9.50 -3.24
C LEU A 10 3.66 -8.46 -3.33
N ILE A 11 3.65 -7.66 -4.40
CA ILE A 11 4.57 -6.56 -4.62
C ILE A 11 3.78 -5.25 -4.56
N ILE A 12 4.16 -4.37 -3.63
CA ILE A 12 3.56 -3.04 -3.49
C ILE A 12 4.69 -2.01 -3.62
N GLN A 13 4.58 -1.14 -4.62
CA GLN A 13 5.49 -0.02 -4.83
C GLN A 13 4.74 1.31 -4.66
N VAL A 14 5.41 2.30 -4.08
CA VAL A 14 4.82 3.61 -3.77
C VAL A 14 5.74 4.72 -4.24
N GLN A 15 5.21 5.65 -5.03
CA GLN A 15 5.96 6.80 -5.54
C GLN A 15 5.15 8.10 -5.38
N PRO A 16 5.72 9.15 -4.73
CA PRO A 16 6.98 9.13 -3.97
C PRO A 16 6.86 8.31 -2.68
N SER A 17 7.97 7.79 -2.14
CA SER A 17 8.00 7.04 -0.88
C SER A 17 8.03 7.92 0.38
N VAL A 18 8.13 9.24 0.20
CA VAL A 18 8.09 10.24 1.26
C VAL A 18 7.15 11.37 0.85
N LEU A 19 6.22 11.71 1.74
CA LEU A 19 5.36 12.88 1.63
C LEU A 19 5.74 13.85 2.74
N SER A 20 6.04 15.10 2.38
CA SER A 20 6.44 16.15 3.31
C SER A 20 5.42 17.28 3.26
N PHE A 21 4.65 17.41 4.34
CA PHE A 21 3.64 18.45 4.49
C PHE A 21 4.26 19.71 5.09
N LYS A 22 3.87 20.88 4.60
CA LYS A 22 4.38 22.20 5.01
C LYS A 22 3.31 23.07 5.67
N SER A 23 2.03 22.74 5.49
CA SER A 23 0.92 23.51 6.03
C SER A 23 -0.30 22.63 6.33
N ILE A 24 -1.13 23.09 7.25
CA ILE A 24 -2.41 22.46 7.58
C ILE A 24 -3.31 22.50 6.34
N GLY A 25 -3.93 21.36 6.03
CA GLY A 25 -4.84 21.22 4.89
C GLY A 25 -4.15 20.96 3.54
N GLN A 26 -2.82 20.91 3.48
CA GLN A 26 -2.10 20.53 2.26
C GLN A 26 -2.47 19.09 1.86
N LYS A 27 -2.78 18.92 0.57
CA LYS A 27 -3.01 17.60 -0.05
C LYS A 27 -1.82 17.26 -0.92
N LEU A 28 -1.35 16.02 -0.82
CA LEU A 28 -0.29 15.46 -1.65
C LEU A 28 -0.79 14.16 -2.27
N THR A 29 -0.35 13.89 -3.50
CA THR A 29 -0.72 12.68 -4.24
C THR A 29 0.46 11.73 -4.27
N PHE A 30 0.15 10.44 -4.25
CA PHE A 30 1.09 9.35 -4.47
C PHE A 30 0.45 8.30 -5.36
N ILE A 31 1.28 7.49 -6.01
CA ILE A 31 0.86 6.36 -6.83
C ILE A 31 1.25 5.09 -6.09
N VAL A 32 0.32 4.13 -6.05
CA VAL A 32 0.58 2.77 -5.60
C VAL A 32 0.50 1.86 -6.81
N THR A 33 1.57 1.12 -7.08
CA THR A 33 1.62 0.08 -8.10
C THR A 33 1.63 -1.27 -7.39
N VAL A 34 0.68 -2.13 -7.76
CA VAL A 34 0.51 -3.45 -7.13
C VAL A 34 0.68 -4.53 -8.19
N GLY A 35 1.54 -5.50 -7.90
CA GLY A 35 1.64 -6.76 -8.61
C GLY A 35 1.34 -7.90 -7.64
N ALA A 36 0.58 -8.89 -8.07
CA ALA A 36 0.26 -10.05 -7.24
C ALA A 36 0.30 -11.32 -8.08
N GLU A 37 0.97 -12.34 -7.56
CA GLU A 37 0.91 -13.71 -8.08
C GLU A 37 -0.02 -14.50 -7.17
N ILE A 38 -1.22 -14.78 -7.66
CA ILE A 38 -2.28 -15.43 -6.88
C ILE A 38 -2.94 -16.56 -7.69
N GLY A 39 -3.10 -17.72 -7.06
CA GLY A 39 -3.98 -18.81 -7.53
C GLY A 39 -5.41 -18.62 -7.03
N ASN A 40 -6.10 -19.70 -6.63
CA ASN A 40 -7.44 -19.64 -6.02
C ASN A 40 -7.40 -19.19 -4.54
N SER A 41 -6.76 -18.06 -4.26
CA SER A 41 -6.56 -17.59 -2.90
C SER A 41 -6.55 -16.06 -2.82
N MET A 42 -6.61 -15.58 -1.59
CA MET A 42 -6.47 -14.17 -1.25
C MET A 42 -5.10 -13.96 -0.59
N ILE A 43 -4.42 -12.90 -1.00
CA ILE A 43 -3.21 -12.40 -0.35
C ILE A 43 -3.43 -10.95 0.07
N SER A 44 -2.93 -10.59 1.25
CA SER A 44 -3.11 -9.24 1.79
C SER A 44 -1.83 -8.65 2.33
N GLY A 45 -1.73 -7.33 2.22
CA GLY A 45 -0.66 -6.52 2.75
C GLY A 45 -1.19 -5.15 3.17
N SER A 46 -0.30 -4.20 3.39
CA SER A 46 -0.68 -2.82 3.69
C SER A 46 0.41 -1.82 3.36
N LEU A 47 -0.03 -0.64 2.93
CA LEU A 47 0.77 0.59 2.95
C LEU A 47 0.49 1.35 4.25
N ILE A 48 1.54 1.76 4.95
CA ILE A 48 1.46 2.61 6.13
C ILE A 48 2.27 3.88 5.85
N TRP A 49 1.67 5.05 6.01
CA TRP A 49 2.40 6.30 6.14
C TRP A 49 2.72 6.53 7.62
N ASP A 50 4.01 6.52 7.96
CA ASP A 50 4.50 6.70 9.32
C ASP A 50 5.41 7.94 9.41
N ASP A 51 5.07 8.89 10.27
CA ASP A 51 5.88 10.08 10.59
C ASP A 51 6.63 9.98 11.93
N GLY A 52 6.52 8.86 12.63
CA GLY A 52 7.04 8.61 13.98
C GLY A 52 6.02 8.85 15.11
N VAL A 53 4.87 9.45 14.81
CA VAL A 53 3.79 9.77 15.77
C VAL A 53 2.44 9.22 15.29
N ASN A 54 2.10 9.49 14.03
CA ASN A 54 0.86 9.07 13.38
C ASN A 54 1.14 7.95 12.38
N GLN A 55 0.25 6.97 12.35
CA GLN A 55 0.26 5.91 11.35
C GLN A 55 -1.05 5.90 10.56
N VAL A 56 -0.96 6.21 9.27
CA VAL A 56 -2.09 6.13 8.35
C VAL A 56 -1.97 4.83 7.56
N ARG A 57 -2.75 3.82 7.95
CA ARG A 57 -2.72 2.48 7.35
C ARG A 57 -3.82 2.30 6.30
N SER A 58 -3.43 1.79 5.13
CA SER A 58 -4.34 1.36 4.06
C SER A 58 -4.10 -0.13 3.76
N PRO A 59 -5.07 -1.02 4.02
CA PRO A 59 -4.97 -2.43 3.64
C PRO A 59 -5.06 -2.58 2.12
N ILE A 60 -4.28 -3.52 1.57
CA ILE A 60 -4.26 -3.86 0.14
C ILE A 60 -4.50 -5.35 0.04
N VAL A 61 -5.53 -5.74 -0.73
CA VAL A 61 -5.94 -7.13 -0.90
C VAL A 61 -5.96 -7.45 -2.39
N ALA A 62 -5.27 -8.53 -2.76
CA ALA A 62 -5.39 -9.14 -4.06
C ALA A 62 -6.10 -10.48 -3.90
N TYR A 63 -7.15 -10.70 -4.68
CA TYR A 63 -7.92 -11.93 -4.69
C TYR A 63 -8.26 -12.28 -6.13
N ALA A 64 -8.23 -13.57 -6.44
CA ALA A 64 -8.72 -14.11 -7.70
C ALA A 64 -9.86 -15.07 -7.39
N SER A 65 -10.97 -14.90 -8.09
CA SER A 65 -12.09 -15.82 -8.06
C SER A 65 -12.11 -16.54 -9.40
N LEU A 66 -11.72 -17.82 -9.42
CA LEU A 66 -12.09 -18.71 -10.52
C LEU A 66 -13.53 -19.16 -10.27
N VAL A 67 -14.47 -18.27 -10.51
CA VAL A 67 -15.87 -18.65 -10.70
C VAL A 67 -16.17 -18.26 -12.13
N GLU A 68 -16.31 -19.27 -12.99
CA GLU A 68 -17.08 -19.14 -14.24
C GLU A 68 -18.55 -18.91 -13.92
#